data_AF-A0A7C1I0B9-F1
#
_entry.id   AF-A0A7C1I0B9-F1
#
_cell.length_a   1.000
_cell.length_b   1.000
_cell.length_c   1.000
_cell.angle_alpha   90.00
_cell.angle_beta   90.00
_cell.angle_gamma   90.00
#
_symmetry.space_group_name_H-M   'P 1'
#
loop_
_entity.id
_entity.type
_entity.pdbx_description
1 polymer ?
#
loop_
_entity_poly.entity_id
_entity_poly.type
_entity_poly.pdbx_seq_one_letter_code
_entity_poly.pdbx_strand_id
1 'polypeptide(L)'
;MILILLSLLIVLPAELSKIPFDVAEAETEIAEGVLVDYSGRNLALFYLADGVKTFALASLVVVIFFPYQLTEFVALGGLLGDAANLLFFLLKVSLVMLFAVTMVRVSVARLRISEVVSTYWVAITLMALLGLVLLMWDSQVLTIKWW
;
A
#
# COMPACT_ATOMS: atom_id res chain seq x y z
N MET A 1 9.67 -3.00 13.64
CA MET A 1 9.40 -2.65 12.22
C MET A 1 8.51 -3.66 11.47
N ILE A 2 8.73 -4.98 11.58
CA ILE A 2 7.92 -6.00 10.86
C ILE A 2 6.40 -5.86 11.11
N LEU A 3 5.98 -5.62 12.37
CA LEU A 3 4.55 -5.47 12.70
C LEU A 3 3.89 -4.28 11.99
N ILE A 4 4.60 -3.15 11.89
CA ILE A 4 4.10 -1.94 11.22
C ILE A 4 4.02 -2.18 9.71
N LEU A 5 4.99 -2.91 9.14
CA LEU A 5 4.97 -3.31 7.74
C LEU A 5 3.76 -4.18 7.42
N LEU A 6 3.48 -5.17 8.27
CA LEU A 6 2.33 -6.07 8.10
C LEU A 6 1.01 -5.31 8.22
N SER A 7 0.87 -4.42 9.21
CA SER A 7 -0.33 -3.59 9.32
C SER A 7 -0.53 -2.72 8.09
N LEU A 8 0.54 -2.12 7.56
CA LEU A 8 0.45 -1.23 6.41
C LEU A 8 0.13 -1.99 5.13
N LEU A 9 0.66 -3.21 4.94
CA LEU A 9 0.34 -4.08 3.82
C LEU A 9 -1.15 -4.46 3.78
N ILE A 10 -1.77 -4.64 4.95
CA ILE A 10 -3.22 -4.92 5.08
C ILE A 10 -4.06 -3.66 4.82
N VAL A 11 -3.57 -2.47 5.22
CA VAL A 11 -4.26 -1.18 5.04
C VAL A 11 -4.30 -0.74 3.57
N LEU A 12 -3.24 -1.01 2.81
CA LEU A 12 -3.14 -0.63 1.39
C LEU A 12 -4.35 -1.04 0.54
N PRO A 13 -4.79 -2.31 0.48
CA PRO A 13 -5.95 -2.70 -0.33
C PRO A 13 -7.26 -2.01 0.09
N ALA A 14 -7.41 -1.62 1.36
CA ALA A 14 -8.61 -0.91 1.81
C ALA A 14 -8.59 0.58 1.47
N GLU A 15 -7.45 1.26 1.60
CA GLU A 15 -7.31 2.67 1.16
C GLU A 15 -7.50 2.82 -0.37
N LEU A 16 -7.21 1.75 -1.11
CA LEU A 16 -7.45 1.69 -2.54
C LEU A 16 -8.90 1.33 -2.89
N SER A 17 -9.76 1.08 -1.89
CA SER A 17 -11.15 0.61 -2.06
C SER A 17 -11.25 -0.54 -3.06
N LYS A 18 -10.23 -1.40 -3.14
CA LYS A 18 -10.21 -2.53 -4.07
C LYS A 18 -10.76 -3.77 -3.41
N ILE A 19 -11.33 -4.67 -4.22
CA ILE A 19 -11.79 -6.01 -3.80
C ILE A 19 -10.73 -6.63 -2.89
N PRO A 20 -11.04 -7.02 -1.65
CA PRO A 20 -12.36 -7.34 -1.06
C PRO A 20 -13.13 -6.17 -0.40
N PHE A 21 -12.61 -4.94 -0.44
CA PHE A 21 -13.16 -3.75 0.24
C PHE A 21 -13.94 -2.81 -0.68
N ASP A 22 -14.33 -3.33 -1.84
CA ASP A 22 -15.05 -2.60 -2.89
C ASP A 22 -16.56 -2.58 -2.60
N VAL A 23 -16.94 -1.92 -1.52
CA VAL A 23 -18.34 -1.81 -1.10
C VAL A 23 -19.01 -0.58 -1.70
N ALA A 24 -18.30 0.55 -1.76
CA ALA A 24 -18.85 1.81 -2.24
C ALA A 24 -19.09 1.82 -3.76
N GLU A 25 -18.32 1.04 -4.51
CA GLU A 25 -18.42 0.93 -5.97
C GLU A 25 -19.20 -0.31 -6.41
N ALA A 26 -19.72 -1.12 -5.47
CA ALA A 26 -20.23 -2.48 -5.71
C ALA A 26 -21.04 -2.62 -7.02
N GLU A 27 -20.35 -2.98 -8.10
CA GLU A 27 -20.86 -2.97 -9.48
C GLU A 27 -22.13 -3.83 -9.65
N THR A 28 -22.20 -4.92 -8.88
CA THR A 28 -23.28 -5.91 -8.92
C THR A 28 -24.47 -5.57 -8.02
N GLU A 29 -24.30 -4.67 -7.04
CA GLU A 29 -25.33 -4.35 -6.03
C GLU A 29 -25.85 -2.92 -6.15
N ILE A 30 -24.99 -1.97 -6.53
CA ILE A 30 -25.29 -0.52 -6.57
C ILE A 30 -24.85 0.09 -7.93
N ALA A 31 -24.67 -0.74 -8.96
CA ALA A 31 -24.38 -0.30 -10.34
C ALA A 31 -23.22 0.72 -10.43
N GLU A 32 -22.07 0.43 -9.83
CA GLU A 32 -20.86 1.28 -9.86
C GLU A 32 -20.96 2.58 -9.03
N GLY A 33 -22.07 2.75 -8.29
CA GLY A 33 -22.27 3.84 -7.36
C GLY A 33 -22.13 5.20 -8.01
N VAL A 34 -21.17 6.00 -7.55
CA VAL A 34 -20.95 7.38 -8.02
C VAL A 34 -20.39 7.44 -9.44
N LEU A 35 -19.71 6.39 -9.92
CA LEU A 35 -19.13 6.39 -11.27
C LEU A 35 -20.19 6.24 -12.37
N VAL A 36 -21.37 5.70 -12.05
CA VAL A 36 -22.46 5.48 -13.02
C VAL A 36 -22.97 6.78 -13.64
N ASP A 37 -22.86 7.89 -12.92
CA ASP A 37 -23.31 9.20 -13.35
C ASP A 37 -22.31 9.90 -14.30
N TYR A 38 -21.10 9.34 -14.43
CA TYR A 38 -20.03 9.93 -15.23
C TYR A 38 -19.78 9.14 -16.53
N SER A 39 -19.47 9.85 -17.61
CA SER A 39 -19.16 9.24 -18.90
C SER A 39 -17.98 9.91 -19.61
N GLY A 40 -17.39 9.17 -20.55
CA GLY A 40 -16.33 9.66 -21.44
C GLY A 40 -15.10 10.18 -20.69
N ARG A 41 -14.80 11.47 -20.86
CA ARG A 41 -13.58 12.10 -20.33
C ARG A 41 -13.54 12.15 -18.80
N ASN A 42 -14.68 12.41 -18.15
CA ASN A 42 -14.72 12.55 -16.70
C ASN A 42 -14.49 11.19 -16.03
N LEU A 43 -15.11 10.13 -16.57
CA LEU A 43 -14.87 8.75 -16.15
C LEU A 43 -13.38 8.38 -16.27
N ALA A 44 -12.74 8.73 -17.40
CA ALA A 44 -11.31 8.49 -17.60
C ALA A 44 -10.42 9.20 -16.57
N LEU A 45 -10.78 10.42 -16.14
CA LEU A 45 -10.06 11.15 -15.09
C LEU A 45 -10.21 10.49 -13.72
N PHE A 46 -11.37 9.92 -13.39
CA PHE A 46 -11.55 9.17 -12.14
C PHE A 46 -10.69 7.91 -12.10
N TYR A 47 -10.66 7.12 -13.18
CA TYR A 47 -9.77 5.95 -13.25
C TYR A 47 -8.29 6.33 -13.23
N LEU A 48 -7.92 7.43 -13.89
CA LEU A 48 -6.55 7.95 -13.84
C LEU A 48 -6.18 8.34 -12.40
N ALA A 49 -7.07 9.07 -11.70
CA ALA A 49 -6.84 9.48 -10.33
C ALA A 49 -6.66 8.27 -9.40
N ASP A 50 -7.47 7.21 -9.57
CA ASP A 50 -7.34 5.99 -8.79
C ASP A 50 -6.03 5.21 -9.10
N GLY A 51 -5.62 5.20 -10.37
CA GLY A 51 -4.31 4.65 -10.77
C GLY A 51 -3.13 5.41 -10.15
N VAL A 52 -3.19 6.75 -10.16
CA VAL A 52 -2.17 7.60 -9.53
C VAL A 52 -2.16 7.42 -8.00
N LYS A 53 -3.34 7.33 -7.37
CA LYS A 53 -3.47 7.04 -5.93
C LYS A 53 -2.81 5.70 -5.58
N THR A 54 -3.08 4.66 -6.37
CA THR A 54 -2.49 3.32 -6.20
C THR A 54 -0.97 3.36 -6.26
N PHE A 55 -0.43 4.02 -7.27
CA PHE A 55 1.01 4.16 -7.44
C PHE A 55 1.66 4.97 -6.31
N ALA A 56 1.05 6.09 -5.92
CA ALA A 56 1.54 6.95 -4.85
C ALA A 56 1.63 6.19 -3.51
N LEU A 57 0.56 5.47 -3.12
CA LEU A 57 0.56 4.70 -1.87
C LEU A 57 1.60 3.56 -1.90
N ALA A 58 1.70 2.83 -3.02
CA ALA A 58 2.72 1.78 -3.16
C ALA A 58 4.15 2.35 -3.08
N SER A 59 4.39 3.51 -3.67
CA SER A 59 5.70 4.20 -3.59
C SER A 59 6.05 4.62 -2.15
N LEU A 60 5.07 5.08 -1.39
CA LEU A 60 5.25 5.50 0.00
C LEU A 60 5.66 4.31 0.89
N VAL A 61 5.08 3.13 0.65
CA VAL A 61 5.47 1.89 1.35
C VAL A 61 6.92 1.52 1.07
N VAL A 62 7.34 1.59 -0.19
CA VAL A 62 8.70 1.26 -0.59
C VAL A 62 9.71 2.20 0.06
N VAL A 63 9.43 3.50 0.09
CA VAL A 63 10.32 4.50 0.70
C VAL A 63 10.46 4.29 2.20
N ILE A 64 9.37 4.01 2.91
CA ILE A 64 9.38 3.86 4.38
C ILE A 64 10.07 2.56 4.81
N PHE A 65 9.82 1.45 4.12
CA PHE A 65 10.27 0.13 4.58
C PHE A 65 11.48 -0.43 3.84
N PHE A 66 11.73 0.00 2.61
CA PHE A 66 12.82 -0.50 1.76
C PHE A 66 13.64 0.63 1.13
N PRO A 67 14.26 1.51 1.94
CA PRO A 67 15.02 2.66 1.44
C PRO A 67 16.31 2.26 0.68
N TYR A 68 16.67 0.99 0.62
CA TYR A 68 17.89 0.49 -0.02
C TYR A 68 18.01 0.88 -1.50
N GLN A 69 19.13 1.47 -1.87
CA GLN A 69 19.44 1.85 -3.25
C GLN A 69 20.41 0.83 -3.86
N LEU A 70 20.29 0.54 -5.16
CA LEU A 70 21.21 -0.41 -5.83
C LEU A 70 22.64 0.13 -5.86
N THR A 71 22.83 1.44 -5.85
CA THR A 71 24.16 2.06 -5.87
C THR A 71 25.03 1.65 -4.68
N GLU A 72 24.43 1.37 -3.51
CA GLU A 72 25.17 0.88 -2.34
C GLU A 72 25.71 -0.55 -2.55
N PHE A 73 25.05 -1.36 -3.38
CA PHE A 73 25.43 -2.76 -3.63
C PHE A 73 26.36 -2.95 -4.82
N VAL A 74 26.29 -2.09 -5.83
CA VAL A 74 27.00 -2.30 -7.12
C VAL A 74 28.10 -1.26 -7.39
N ALA A 75 28.24 -0.22 -6.57
CA ALA A 75 29.29 0.80 -6.70
C ALA A 75 29.44 1.36 -8.14
N LEU A 76 28.32 1.44 -8.88
CA LEU A 76 28.26 2.01 -10.22
C LEU A 76 27.98 3.51 -10.11
N GLY A 77 28.99 4.32 -10.44
CA GLY A 77 28.85 5.78 -10.52
C GLY A 77 28.42 6.26 -11.91
N GLY A 78 27.65 7.34 -11.96
CA GLY A 78 27.23 8.04 -13.18
C GLY A 78 25.76 7.82 -13.57
N LEU A 79 25.36 8.34 -14.74
CA LEU A 79 23.98 8.32 -15.25
C LEU A 79 23.36 6.91 -15.33
N LEU A 80 24.18 5.88 -15.53
CA LEU A 80 23.74 4.48 -15.55
C LEU A 80 23.37 3.96 -14.15
N GLY A 81 24.03 4.46 -13.10
CA GLY A 81 23.70 4.15 -11.71
C GLY A 81 22.34 4.72 -11.30
N ASP A 82 22.07 5.97 -11.69
CA ASP A 82 20.78 6.62 -11.42
C ASP A 82 19.63 5.94 -12.17
N ALA A 83 19.84 5.56 -13.44
CA ALA A 83 18.86 4.80 -14.21
C ALA A 83 18.58 3.42 -13.60
N ALA A 84 19.63 2.72 -13.12
CA ALA A 84 19.48 1.43 -12.44
C ALA A 84 18.71 1.56 -11.11
N ASN A 85 18.99 2.61 -10.33
CA ASN A 85 18.24 2.90 -9.10
C ASN A 85 16.76 3.14 -9.36
N LEU A 86 16.43 3.95 -10.39
CA LEU A 86 15.06 4.24 -10.74
C LEU A 86 14.32 2.98 -11.20
N LEU A 87 14.98 2.13 -12.00
CA LEU A 87 14.40 0.87 -12.46
C LEU A 87 14.18 -0.10 -11.29
N PHE A 88 15.10 -0.16 -10.33
CA PHE A 88 14.93 -0.96 -9.12
C PHE A 88 13.83 -0.46 -8.21
N PHE A 89 13.70 0.87 -8.08
CA PHE A 89 12.59 1.47 -7.35
C PHE A 89 11.25 1.10 -7.99
N LEU A 90 11.13 1.23 -9.32
CA LEU A 90 9.92 0.82 -10.04
C LEU A 90 9.63 -0.68 -9.87
N LEU A 91 10.66 -1.52 -9.86
CA LEU A 91 10.51 -2.96 -9.64
C LEU A 91 10.03 -3.28 -8.22
N LYS A 92 10.50 -2.55 -7.19
CA LYS A 92 9.97 -2.69 -5.83
C LYS A 92 8.52 -2.26 -5.75
N VAL A 93 8.17 -1.14 -6.35
CA VAL A 93 6.80 -0.63 -6.36
C VAL A 93 5.85 -1.61 -7.05
N SER A 94 6.25 -2.18 -8.19
CA SER A 94 5.45 -3.20 -8.89
C SER A 94 5.31 -4.48 -8.06
N LEU A 95 6.36 -4.89 -7.35
CA LEU A 95 6.32 -6.04 -6.45
C LEU A 95 5.36 -5.82 -5.28
N VAL A 96 5.39 -4.63 -4.65
CA VAL A 96 4.45 -4.26 -3.59
C VAL A 96 3.01 -4.25 -4.12
N MET A 97 2.76 -3.68 -5.30
CA MET A 97 1.42 -3.72 -5.91
C MET A 97 0.95 -5.16 -6.18
N LEU A 98 1.84 -6.04 -6.67
CA LEU A 98 1.51 -7.45 -6.89
C LEU A 98 1.14 -8.17 -5.59
N PHE A 99 1.94 -8.03 -4.54
CA PHE A 99 1.72 -8.75 -3.28
C PHE A 99 0.60 -8.14 -2.41
N ALA A 100 0.53 -6.82 -2.32
CA ALA A 100 -0.43 -6.15 -1.42
C ALA A 100 -1.80 -5.94 -2.07
N VAL A 101 -1.87 -5.71 -3.38
CA VAL A 101 -3.12 -5.38 -4.07
C VAL A 101 -3.61 -6.58 -4.88
N THR A 102 -2.80 -7.11 -5.80
CA THR A 102 -3.25 -8.15 -6.74
C THR A 102 -3.45 -9.50 -6.05
N MET A 103 -2.50 -9.93 -5.22
CA MET A 103 -2.61 -11.20 -4.48
C MET A 103 -3.78 -11.19 -3.49
N VAL A 104 -3.99 -10.10 -2.76
CA VAL A 104 -5.11 -9.97 -1.82
C VAL A 104 -6.44 -9.99 -2.57
N ARG A 105 -6.54 -9.29 -3.71
CA ARG A 105 -7.73 -9.31 -4.57
C ARG A 105 -8.08 -10.71 -5.06
N VAL A 106 -7.09 -11.51 -5.43
CA VAL A 106 -7.30 -12.87 -5.96
C VAL A 106 -7.57 -13.88 -4.85
N SER A 107 -7.00 -13.66 -3.66
CA SER A 107 -7.01 -14.65 -2.57
C SER A 107 -8.22 -14.54 -1.64
N VAL A 108 -8.91 -13.40 -1.60
CA VAL A 108 -9.95 -13.11 -0.62
C VAL A 108 -11.30 -12.87 -1.30
N ALA A 109 -12.36 -13.50 -0.78
CA ALA A 109 -13.74 -13.24 -1.22
C ALA A 109 -14.25 -11.88 -0.69
N ARG A 110 -15.26 -11.30 -1.35
CA ARG A 110 -15.87 -10.03 -0.89
C ARG A 110 -16.36 -10.16 0.56
N LEU A 111 -15.99 -9.20 1.41
CA LEU A 111 -16.36 -9.17 2.82
C LEU A 111 -17.53 -8.21 3.08
N ARG A 112 -18.35 -8.52 4.08
CA ARG A 112 -19.45 -7.63 4.48
C ARG A 112 -18.91 -6.39 5.20
N ILE A 113 -19.53 -5.23 4.96
CA ILE A 113 -19.20 -3.95 5.62
C ILE A 113 -18.97 -4.07 7.12
N SER A 114 -19.88 -4.73 7.84
CA SER A 114 -19.81 -4.85 9.29
C SER A 114 -18.55 -5.57 9.76
N GLU A 115 -18.07 -6.55 9.00
CA GLU A 115 -16.88 -7.33 9.31
C GLU A 115 -15.60 -6.57 8.95
N VAL A 116 -15.62 -5.85 7.82
CA VAL A 116 -14.55 -4.95 7.40
C VAL A 116 -14.31 -3.87 8.46
N VAL A 117 -15.37 -3.16 8.87
CA VAL A 117 -15.27 -2.06 9.84
C VAL A 117 -14.76 -2.57 11.19
N SER A 118 -15.30 -3.69 11.68
CA SER A 118 -14.86 -4.29 12.95
C SER A 118 -13.38 -4.69 12.91
N THR A 119 -12.93 -5.30 11.81
CA THR A 119 -11.52 -5.71 11.62
C THR A 119 -10.58 -4.50 11.58
N TYR A 120 -10.97 -3.43 10.90
CA TYR A 120 -10.17 -2.21 10.84
C TYR A 120 -10.07 -1.51 12.18
N TRP A 121 -11.22 -1.27 12.79
CA TRP A 121 -11.30 -0.43 13.98
C TRP A 121 -10.69 -1.11 15.21
N VAL A 122 -10.81 -2.43 15.30
CA VAL A 122 -10.28 -3.18 16.45
C VAL A 122 -8.94 -3.82 16.11
N ALA A 123 -8.88 -4.71 15.12
CA ALA A 123 -7.69 -5.54 14.92
C ALA A 123 -6.50 -4.74 14.33
N ILE A 124 -6.73 -3.95 13.29
CA ILE A 124 -5.67 -3.21 12.61
C ILE A 124 -5.19 -2.03 13.47
N THR A 125 -6.10 -1.27 14.06
CA THR A 125 -5.74 -0.18 14.97
C THR A 125 -4.93 -0.71 16.16
N LEU A 126 -5.34 -1.81 16.78
CA LEU A 126 -4.59 -2.39 17.90
C LEU A 126 -3.20 -2.88 17.45
N MET A 127 -3.10 -3.54 16.29
CA MET A 127 -1.81 -3.97 15.74
C MET A 127 -0.87 -2.79 15.48
N ALA A 128 -1.38 -1.71 14.89
CA ALA A 128 -0.59 -0.51 14.61
C ALA A 128 -0.12 0.18 15.90
N LEU A 129 -1.01 0.26 16.91
CA LEU A 129 -0.72 0.88 18.20
C LEU A 129 0.31 0.07 18.99
N LEU A 130 0.20 -1.26 19.00
CA LEU A 130 1.22 -2.15 19.56
C LEU A 130 2.54 -2.03 18.81
N GLY A 131 2.51 -1.96 17.48
CA GLY A 131 3.71 -1.75 16.66
C GLY A 131 4.42 -0.44 16.99
N LEU A 132 3.66 0.65 17.22
CA LEU A 132 4.20 1.94 17.62
C LEU A 132 4.80 1.90 19.03
N VAL A 133 4.11 1.31 20.01
CA VAL A 133 4.62 1.16 21.38
C VAL A 133 5.92 0.36 21.39
N LEU A 134 5.99 -0.74 20.63
CA LEU A 134 7.21 -1.55 20.51
C LEU A 134 8.35 -0.77 19.88
N LEU A 135 8.08 0.07 18.87
CA LEU A 135 9.10 0.92 18.27
C LEU A 135 9.60 1.99 19.25
N MET A 136 8.69 2.60 20.02
CA MET A 136 9.09 3.54 21.07
C MET A 136 9.93 2.84 22.14
N TRP A 137 9.55 1.64 22.58
CA TRP A 137 10.30 0.87 23.56
C TRP A 137 11.70 0.50 23.04
N ASP A 138 11.80 0.04 21.80
CA ASP A 138 13.06 -0.26 21.13
C ASP A 138 13.99 0.95 21.10
N SER A 139 13.45 2.14 20.80
CA SER A 139 14.23 3.39 20.81
C SER A 139 14.78 3.78 22.20
N GLN A 140 14.15 3.34 23.29
CA GLN A 140 14.58 3.61 24.65
C GLN A 140 15.60 2.57 25.16
N VAL A 141 15.48 1.31 24.73
CA VAL A 141 16.33 0.19 25.19
C VAL A 141 17.58 0.01 24.34
N LEU A 142 17.49 0.23 23.02
CA LEU A 142 18.62 0.16 22.10
C LEU A 142 19.00 1.58 21.68
N THR A 143 19.89 2.21 22.46
CA THR A 143 20.63 3.43 22.05
C THR A 143 21.65 3.12 20.95
N ILE A 144 21.35 2.19 20.03
CA ILE A 144 22.14 2.00 18.82
C ILE A 144 21.36 2.67 17.69
N LYS A 145 21.68 3.95 17.50
CA LYS A 145 21.44 4.64 16.23
C LYS A 145 22.18 3.86 15.15
N TRP A 146 21.47 3.01 14.41
CA TRP A 146 21.91 2.58 13.09
C TRP A 146 21.49 3.61 12.05
N TRP A 147 21.92 4.85 12.30
CA TRP A 147 22.06 5.97 11.38
C TRP A 147 23.43 6.59 11.67
#